data_AF-A0A9W8CM70-F1
#
_entry.id   AF-A0A9W8CM70-F1
#
_cell.length_a   1.000
_cell.length_b   1.000
_cell.length_c   1.000
_cell.angle_alpha   90.00
_cell.angle_beta   90.00
_cell.angle_gamma   90.00
#
_symmetry.space_group_name_H-M   'P 1'
#
loop_
_entity.id
_entity.type
_entity.pdbx_description
1 polymer ?
#
loop_
_entity_poly.entity_id
_entity_poly.type
_entity_poly.pdbx_seq_one_letter_code
_entity_poly.pdbx_strand_id
1 'polypeptide(L)' 'MTEEEQMMALMGFGGFDSTKDRPVAGNKVGAANVKKQQKFRQYKNRKGGFNRLLDKQ' A
#
# COMPACT_ATOMS: atom_id res chain seq x y z
N MET A 1 -17.14 40.45 -7.02
CA MET A 1 -16.06 39.84 -7.82
C MET A 1 -15.29 40.96 -8.50
N THR A 2 -14.56 41.73 -7.70
CA THR A 2 -13.54 42.67 -8.19
C THR A 2 -12.32 41.89 -8.66
N GLU A 3 -11.46 42.51 -9.46
CA GLU A 3 -10.25 41.88 -10.00
C GLU A 3 -9.27 41.46 -8.88
N GLU A 4 -9.25 42.21 -7.78
CA GLU A 4 -8.50 41.87 -6.56
C GLU A 4 -9.05 40.63 -5.86
N GLU A 5 -10.38 40.49 -5.76
CA GLU A 5 -11.01 39.29 -5.19
C GLU A 5 -10.71 38.04 -6.04
N GLN A 6 -10.65 38.19 -7.36
CA GLN A 6 -10.29 37.09 -8.28
C GLN A 6 -8.81 36.71 -8.13
N MET A 7 -7.91 37.69 -8.02
CA MET A 7 -6.48 37.43 -7.77
C MET A 7 -6.24 36.77 -6.41
N MET A 8 -6.96 37.17 -5.37
CA MET A 8 -6.87 36.53 -4.06
C MET A 8 -7.37 35.07 -4.08
N ALA A 9 -8.45 34.79 -4.83
CA ALA A 9 -8.94 33.42 -5.00
C ALA A 9 -7.94 32.54 -5.79
N LEU A 10 -7.35 33.09 -6.86
CA LEU A 10 -6.31 32.40 -7.66
C LEU A 10 -5.05 32.08 -6.86
N MET A 11 -4.64 32.98 -5.97
CA MET A 11 -3.48 32.79 -5.08
C MET A 11 -3.82 31.94 -3.83
N GLY A 12 -5.07 31.52 -3.66
CA GLY A 12 -5.51 30.65 -2.56
C GLY A 12 -5.84 31.36 -1.24
N PHE A 13 -5.98 32.69 -1.22
CA PHE A 13 -6.26 33.50 -0.03
C PHE A 13 -7.76 33.60 0.35
N GLY A 14 -8.63 32.77 -0.22
CA GLY A 14 -10.09 32.82 -0.01
C GLY A 14 -10.66 31.80 0.98
N GLY A 15 -9.91 30.74 1.34
CA GLY A 15 -10.37 29.67 2.23
C GLY A 15 -9.39 28.51 2.34
N PHE A 16 -9.43 27.77 3.46
CA PHE A 16 -8.56 26.61 3.66
C PHE A 16 -9.25 25.32 3.17
N ASP A 17 -8.83 24.83 2.01
CA ASP A 17 -9.23 23.52 1.52
C ASP A 17 -8.33 22.41 2.08
N SER A 18 -8.92 21.27 2.41
CA SER A 18 -8.20 20.08 2.89
C SER A 18 -8.25 18.94 1.88
N THR A 19 -7.15 18.23 1.69
CA THR A 19 -7.09 16.98 0.90
C THR A 19 -7.40 15.73 1.73
N LYS A 20 -7.84 15.89 2.99
CA LYS A 20 -8.20 14.77 3.87
C LYS A 20 -9.24 13.87 3.19
N ASP A 21 -8.94 12.58 3.17
CA ASP A 21 -9.76 11.52 2.56
C ASP A 21 -10.03 11.67 1.05
N ARG A 22 -9.29 12.55 0.35
CA ARG A 22 -9.38 12.73 -1.11
C ARG A 22 -8.17 12.09 -1.81
N PRO A 23 -8.36 11.30 -2.88
CA PRO A 23 -7.25 10.76 -3.65
C PRO A 23 -6.57 11.87 -4.46
N VAL A 24 -5.28 12.11 -4.21
CA VAL A 24 -4.44 13.05 -4.98
C VAL A 24 -3.64 12.27 -6.03
N ALA A 25 -3.66 12.72 -7.28
CA ALA A 25 -2.90 12.11 -8.36
C ALA A 25 -1.40 12.10 -8.02
N GLY A 26 -0.72 10.97 -8.24
CA GLY A 26 0.70 10.81 -7.87
C GLY A 26 0.96 10.46 -6.39
N ASN A 27 -0.03 10.63 -5.49
CA ASN A 27 0.12 10.32 -4.06
C ASN A 27 -0.22 8.85 -3.70
N LYS A 28 -0.16 7.94 -4.67
CA LYS A 28 -0.45 6.50 -4.49
C LYS A 28 0.81 5.63 -4.62
N VAL A 29 1.99 6.24 -4.50
CA VAL A 29 3.26 5.52 -4.58
C VAL A 29 3.53 4.84 -3.25
N GLY A 30 3.66 3.51 -3.28
CA GLY A 30 4.05 2.70 -2.14
C GLY A 30 4.66 1.39 -2.61
N ALA A 31 5.65 0.89 -1.89
CA ALA A 31 6.30 -0.38 -2.18
C ALA A 31 6.36 -1.26 -0.93
N ALA A 32 6.12 -2.56 -1.09
CA ALA A 32 6.27 -3.54 -0.02
C ALA A 32 7.46 -4.47 -0.33
N ASN A 33 8.45 -4.49 0.56
CA ASN A 33 9.56 -5.45 0.47
C ASN A 33 9.23 -6.67 1.35
N VAL A 34 8.58 -7.67 0.76
CA VAL A 34 8.20 -8.90 1.47
C VAL A 34 9.26 -9.97 1.24
N LYS A 35 10.12 -10.18 2.24
CA LYS A 35 11.07 -11.30 2.25
C LYS A 35 10.38 -12.56 2.75
N LYS A 36 10.05 -13.48 1.85
CA LYS A 36 9.56 -14.82 2.24
C LYS A 36 10.72 -15.64 2.78
N GLN A 37 10.61 -16.10 4.01
CA GLN A 37 11.56 -17.06 4.57
C GLN A 37 11.39 -18.41 3.86
N GLN A 38 12.50 -19.02 3.45
CA GLN A 38 12.49 -20.37 2.91
C GLN A 38 12.15 -21.35 4.02
N LYS A 39 11.02 -22.06 3.94
CA LYS A 39 10.76 -23.19 4.83
C LYS A 39 11.37 -24.45 4.21
N PHE A 40 12.14 -25.20 4.97
CA PHE A 40 12.66 -26.48 4.51
C PHE A 40 11.62 -27.57 4.73
N ARG A 41 11.48 -28.47 3.75
CA ARG A 41 10.53 -29.57 3.82
C ARG A 41 11.28 -30.81 4.28
N GLN A 42 10.86 -31.36 5.40
CA GLN A 42 11.40 -32.64 5.88
C GLN A 42 10.82 -33.77 5.05
N TYR A 43 11.69 -34.50 4.34
CA TYR A 43 11.28 -35.62 3.49
C TYR A 43 11.47 -36.99 4.17
N LYS A 44 12.52 -37.15 4.98
CA LYS A 44 12.84 -38.40 5.68
C LYS A 44 12.29 -38.41 7.11
N ASN A 45 11.97 -39.61 7.61
CA ASN A 45 11.44 -39.89 8.96
C ASN A 45 10.19 -39.07 9.34
N ARG A 46 9.28 -38.91 8.39
CA ARG A 46 7.97 -38.28 8.63
C ARG A 46 7.02 -39.28 9.32
N LYS A 47 6.38 -38.84 10.39
CA LYS A 47 5.28 -39.60 11.02
C LYS A 47 4.10 -39.68 10.03
N GLY A 48 3.73 -40.89 9.59
CA GLY A 48 2.66 -41.12 8.60
C GLY A 48 3.13 -41.61 7.21
N GLY A 49 4.42 -41.86 7.01
CA GLY A 49 4.92 -42.58 5.83
C GLY A 49 5.15 -41.71 4.59
N PHE A 50 5.76 -42.32 3.58
CA PHE A 50 6.28 -41.66 2.36
C PHE A 50 5.21 -41.05 1.46
N ASN A 51 4.01 -41.66 1.41
CA ASN A 51 2.91 -41.23 0.53
C ASN A 51 1.99 -40.15 1.13
N ARG A 52 2.27 -39.64 2.34
CA ARG A 52 1.51 -38.53 2.90
C ARG A 52 1.88 -37.24 2.18
N LEU A 53 0.88 -36.46 1.78
CA LEU A 53 1.08 -35.12 1.23
C LEU A 53 2.06 -34.33 2.11
N LEU A 54 3.11 -33.79 1.50
CA LEU A 54 4.03 -32.88 2.20
C LEU A 54 3.23 -31.65 2.65
N ASP A 55 3.52 -31.15 3.85
CA ASP A 55 2.85 -29.94 4.35
C ASP A 55 2.95 -28.85 3.28
N LYS A 56 1.78 -28.28 2.95
CA LYS A 56 1.74 -27.04 2.16
C LYS A 56 2.43 -25.99 3.02
N GLN A 57 3.43 -25.30 2.44
CA GLN A 57 4.10 -24.20 3.15
C GLN A 57 3.13 -23.13 3.59
#